data_AF-A0A936JMW3-F1
#
_entry.id   AF-A0A936JMW3-F1
#
_cell.length_a   1.000
_cell.length_b   1.000
_cell.length_c   1.000
_cell.angle_alpha   90.00
_cell.angle_beta   90.00
_cell.angle_gamma   90.00
#
_symmetry.space_group_name_H-M   'P 1'
#
loop_
_entity.id
_entity.type
_entity.pdbx_description
1 polymer ?
#
loop_
_entity_poly.entity_id
_entity_poly.type
_entity_poly.pdbx_seq_one_letter_code
_entity_poly.pdbx_strand_id
1 'polypeptide(L)'
;MSKDAERAATVVRERVGDRKPKLILHFECTGRGKLMLRDQVRQDLVRRIQSSLPGDTPWFGAYVGGEIAPVRETNMFHNYTAVLAAIV
;
A
#
# COMPACT_ATOMS: atom_id res chain seq x y z
N MET A 1 14.27 -8.78 -2.99
CA MET A 1 13.27 -7.76 -2.62
C MET A 1 11.97 -8.06 -3.35
N SER A 2 11.01 -8.75 -2.72
CA SER A 2 9.76 -9.15 -3.41
C SER A 2 8.57 -9.48 -2.49
N LYS A 3 8.77 -9.83 -1.21
CA LYS A 3 7.67 -10.35 -0.36
C LYS A 3 6.92 -9.27 0.44
N ASP A 4 7.57 -8.16 0.78
CA ASP A 4 7.01 -7.20 1.74
C ASP A 4 5.90 -6.32 1.14
N ALA A 5 5.97 -6.01 -0.16
CA ALA A 5 4.93 -5.26 -0.85
C ALA A 5 3.63 -6.06 -0.95
N GLU A 6 3.74 -7.34 -1.27
CA GLU A 6 2.60 -8.28 -1.32
C GLU A 6 2.04 -8.56 0.08
N ARG A 7 2.86 -8.45 1.13
CA ARG A 7 2.42 -8.60 2.53
C ARG A 7 1.34 -7.59 2.90
N ALA A 8 1.49 -6.32 2.53
CA ALA A 8 0.50 -5.29 2.84
C ALA A 8 -0.86 -5.61 2.20
N ALA A 9 -0.86 -5.98 0.91
CA ALA A 9 -2.07 -6.41 0.21
C ALA A 9 -2.68 -7.67 0.83
N THR A 10 -1.84 -8.62 1.26
CA THR A 10 -2.29 -9.86 1.92
C THR A 10 -2.99 -9.56 3.24
N VAL A 11 -2.41 -8.72 4.08
CA VAL A 11 -3.03 -8.31 5.35
C VAL A 11 -4.35 -7.58 5.11
N VAL A 12 -4.44 -6.77 4.06
CA VAL A 12 -5.71 -6.13 3.67
C VAL A 12 -6.74 -7.19 3.30
N ARG A 13 -6.41 -8.17 2.44
CA ARG A 13 -7.34 -9.26 2.07
C ARG A 13 -7.82 -10.05 3.29
N GLU A 14 -6.91 -10.42 4.19
CA GLU A 14 -7.24 -11.15 5.42
C GLU A 14 -8.19 -10.37 6.33
N ARG A 15 -7.97 -9.06 6.49
CA ARG A 15 -8.84 -8.19 7.33
C ARG A 15 -10.19 -7.90 6.68
N VAL A 16 -10.22 -7.77 5.36
CA VAL A 16 -11.44 -7.54 4.60
C VAL A 16 -12.33 -8.78 4.63
N GLY A 17 -11.76 -9.98 4.53
CA GLY A 17 -12.49 -11.24 4.47
C GLY A 17 -13.32 -11.33 3.18
N ASP A 18 -14.56 -11.79 3.29
CA ASP A 18 -15.48 -11.94 2.14
C ASP A 18 -16.16 -10.62 1.72
N ARG A 19 -15.90 -9.52 2.44
CA ARG A 19 -16.47 -8.21 2.09
C ARG A 19 -15.82 -7.71 0.82
N LYS A 20 -16.62 -7.14 -0.09
CA LYS A 20 -16.09 -6.47 -1.28
C LYS A 20 -15.67 -5.03 -0.93
N PRO A 21 -14.39 -4.65 -1.06
CA PRO A 21 -14.00 -3.26 -0.92
C PRO A 21 -14.70 -2.37 -1.94
N LYS A 22 -15.14 -1.20 -1.50
CA LYS A 22 -15.71 -0.13 -2.33
C LYS A 22 -14.65 0.85 -2.83
N LEU A 23 -13.52 0.94 -2.11
CA LEU A 23 -12.40 1.82 -2.42
C LEU A 23 -11.12 1.30 -1.76
N ILE A 24 -10.00 1.31 -2.48
CA ILE A 24 -8.66 1.19 -1.92
C ILE A 24 -7.99 2.55 -1.88
N LEU A 25 -7.51 2.94 -0.71
CA LEU A 25 -6.63 4.09 -0.50
C LEU A 25 -5.20 3.59 -0.41
N HIS A 26 -4.31 4.16 -1.24
CA HIS A 26 -2.89 3.82 -1.27
C HIS A 26 -2.03 5.08 -1.12
N PHE A 27 -1.33 5.17 0.00
CA PHE A 27 -0.39 6.27 0.27
C PHE A 27 1.04 5.73 0.26
N GLU A 28 1.91 6.36 -0.52
CA GLU A 28 3.31 5.94 -0.64
C GLU A 28 4.24 7.13 -0.38
N CYS A 29 5.30 6.90 0.40
CA CYS A 29 6.23 7.96 0.71
C CYS A 29 6.97 8.36 -0.57
N THR A 30 6.97 9.64 -0.93
CA THR A 30 7.72 10.21 -2.06
C THR A 30 9.21 9.87 -2.01
N GLY A 31 9.77 9.68 -0.80
CA GLY A 31 11.15 9.23 -0.58
C GLY A 31 11.36 7.75 -0.87
N ARG A 32 10.29 6.94 -0.86
CA ARG A 32 10.31 5.54 -1.27
C ARG A 32 10.61 5.48 -2.76
N GLY A 33 11.75 4.89 -3.10
CA GLY A 33 12.30 4.95 -4.44
C GLY A 33 13.23 6.13 -4.65
N LYS A 34 12.82 7.39 -4.48
CA LYS A 34 13.70 8.52 -4.87
C LYS A 34 15.08 8.60 -4.20
N LEU A 35 15.25 8.10 -2.97
CA LEU A 35 16.56 8.03 -2.31
C LEU A 35 17.29 6.67 -2.46
N MET A 36 16.60 5.59 -2.87
CA MET A 36 17.12 4.20 -2.77
C MET A 36 16.72 3.25 -3.92
N LEU A 37 15.71 3.54 -4.75
CA LEU A 37 15.23 2.68 -5.86
C LEU A 37 14.89 3.50 -7.11
N ARG A 38 15.29 3.02 -8.29
CA ARG A 38 14.92 3.65 -9.57
C ARG A 38 13.40 3.78 -9.70
N ASP A 39 12.92 4.81 -10.39
CA ASP A 39 11.48 5.07 -10.59
C ASP A 39 10.72 3.84 -11.15
N GLN A 40 11.38 3.04 -11.99
CA GLN A 40 10.86 1.77 -12.49
C GLN A 40 10.52 0.78 -11.37
N VAL A 41 11.39 0.66 -10.37
CA VAL A 41 11.21 -0.25 -9.24
C VAL A 41 10.02 0.18 -8.38
N ARG A 42 9.82 1.51 -8.20
CA ARG A 42 8.63 2.03 -7.51
C ARG A 42 7.35 1.65 -8.27
N GLN A 43 7.32 1.87 -9.58
CA GLN A 43 6.16 1.50 -10.41
C GLN A 43 5.87 -0.01 -10.34
N ASP A 44 6.91 -0.85 -10.37
CA ASP A 44 6.73 -2.30 -10.28
C ASP A 44 6.20 -2.75 -8.92
N LEU A 45 6.60 -2.10 -7.82
CA LEU A 45 6.03 -2.34 -6.50
C LEU A 45 4.55 -1.97 -6.44
N VAL A 46 4.18 -0.80 -6.97
CA VAL A 46 2.77 -0.35 -7.03
C VAL A 46 1.94 -1.33 -7.86
N ARG A 47 2.43 -1.75 -9.03
CA ARG A 47 1.75 -2.73 -9.89
C ARG A 47 1.52 -4.04 -9.16
N ARG A 48 2.54 -4.59 -8.49
CA ARG A 48 2.41 -5.84 -7.72
C ARG A 48 1.38 -5.74 -6.61
N ILE A 49 1.35 -4.62 -5.90
CA ILE A 49 0.35 -4.36 -4.85
C ILE A 49 -1.06 -4.32 -5.45
N GLN A 50 -1.27 -3.59 -6.54
CA GLN A 50 -2.56 -3.47 -7.22
C GLN A 50 -3.03 -4.82 -7.77
N SER A 51 -2.14 -5.58 -8.40
CA SER A 51 -2.44 -6.94 -8.91
C SER A 51 -2.73 -7.95 -7.80
N SER A 52 -2.40 -7.64 -6.54
CA SER A 52 -2.68 -8.49 -5.39
C SER A 52 -4.08 -8.25 -4.80
N LEU A 53 -4.84 -7.26 -5.27
CA LEU A 53 -6.20 -6.95 -4.81
C LEU A 53 -7.21 -7.10 -5.97
N PRO A 54 -8.51 -7.28 -5.68
CA PRO A 54 -9.53 -7.39 -6.72
C PRO A 54 -9.49 -6.17 -7.65
N GLY A 55 -9.28 -6.42 -8.95
CA GLY A 55 -9.06 -5.37 -9.95
C GLY A 55 -10.30 -4.53 -10.30
N ASP A 56 -11.47 -4.89 -9.78
CA ASP A 56 -12.73 -4.17 -9.98
C ASP A 56 -13.00 -3.12 -8.88
N THR A 57 -12.11 -2.99 -7.90
CA THR A 57 -12.24 -2.00 -6.83
C THR A 57 -11.63 -0.67 -7.26
N PRO A 58 -12.36 0.47 -7.14
CA PRO A 58 -11.79 1.80 -7.33
C PRO A 58 -10.52 2.03 -6.51
N TRP A 59 -9.53 2.67 -7.12
CA TRP A 59 -8.23 2.92 -6.49
C TRP A 59 -7.93 4.41 -6.46
N PHE A 60 -7.69 4.95 -5.27
CA PHE A 60 -7.19 6.31 -5.08
C PHE A 60 -5.87 6.27 -4.34
N GLY A 61 -4.93 7.13 -4.72
CA GLY A 61 -3.65 7.20 -4.04
C GLY A 61 -2.91 8.49 -4.26
N ALA A 62 -1.95 8.73 -3.38
CA ALA A 62 -1.09 9.89 -3.42
C ALA A 62 0.32 9.54 -2.95
N TYR A 63 1.32 10.21 -3.54
CA TYR A 63 2.66 10.22 -2.99
C TYR A 63 2.76 11.31 -1.93
N VAL A 64 3.22 10.97 -0.72
CA VAL A 64 3.25 11.87 0.44
C VAL A 64 4.63 11.97 1.09
N GLY A 65 4.86 12.93 1.98
CA GLY A 65 6.15 13.13 2.67
C GLY A 65 6.37 12.23 3.89
N GLY A 66 5.51 11.23 4.08
CA GLY A 66 5.42 10.36 5.25
C GLY A 66 3.98 9.99 5.53
N GLU A 67 3.76 8.85 6.19
CA GLU A 67 2.42 8.32 6.49
C GLU A 67 2.21 8.12 7.99
N ILE A 68 0.97 8.31 8.46
CA ILE A 68 0.52 7.82 9.77
C ILE A 68 -0.38 6.61 9.54
N ALA A 69 -0.03 5.49 10.18
CA ALA A 69 -0.67 4.19 9.99
C ALA A 69 -0.38 3.24 11.17
N PRO A 70 -1.16 2.17 11.36
CA PRO A 70 -0.92 1.24 12.45
C PRO A 70 0.25 0.29 12.16
N VAL A 71 1.21 0.25 13.08
CA VAL A 71 2.13 -0.89 13.24
C VAL A 71 1.68 -1.63 14.49
N ARG A 72 1.22 -2.88 14.30
CA ARG A 72 0.45 -3.62 15.31
C ARG A 72 -0.82 -2.84 15.69
N GLU A 73 -0.92 -2.37 16.92
CA GLU A 73 -2.10 -1.69 17.47
C GLU A 73 -1.88 -0.18 17.69
N THR A 74 -0.74 0.36 17.25
CA THR A 74 -0.39 1.76 17.50
C THR A 74 -0.11 2.48 16.20
N ASN A 75 -0.74 3.63 16.03
CA ASN A 75 -0.43 4.53 14.93
C ASN A 75 0.95 5.15 15.16
N MET A 76 1.85 4.95 14.20
CA MET A 76 3.18 5.55 14.21
C MET A 76 3.33 6.47 12.99
N PHE A 77 4.36 7.30 12.99
CA PHE A 77 4.79 8.01 11.79
C PHE A 77 5.87 7.20 11.07
N HIS A 78 5.79 7.12 9.74
CA HIS A 78 6.65 6.27 8.94
C HIS A 78 7.12 7.03 7.70
N ASN A 79 8.35 6.75 7.32
CA ASN A 79 8.93 7.16 6.05
C ASN A 79 9.40 5.91 5.29
N TYR A 80 9.51 6.04 3.96
CA TYR A 80 9.92 4.96 3.06
C TYR A 80 8.98 3.74 3.06
N THR A 81 7.72 3.97 3.42
CA THR A 81 6.67 2.96 3.55
C THR A 81 5.57 3.15 2.50
N ALA A 82 4.63 2.20 2.49
CA ALA A 82 3.37 2.33 1.77
C ALA A 82 2.26 1.83 2.69
N VAL A 83 1.13 2.54 2.67
CA VAL A 83 -0.03 2.28 3.51
C VAL A 83 -1.21 1.98 2.58
N LEU A 84 -1.92 0.89 2.90
CA LEU A 84 -3.15 0.51 2.23
C LEU A 84 -4.30 0.54 3.23
N ALA A 85 -5.41 1.14 2.83
CA ALA A 85 -6.68 1.04 3.54
C ALA A 85 -7.78 0.62 2.57
N ALA A 86 -8.57 -0.37 2.97
CA ALA A 86 -9.76 -0.79 2.24
C ALA A 86 -11.01 -0.26 2.93
N ILE A 87 -11.85 0.45 2.19
CA ILE A 87 -13.17 0.86 2.62
C ILE A 87 -14.14 -0.23 2.19
N VAL A 88 -14.81 -0.90 3.13
CA VAL A 88 -15.75 -2.01 2.90
C VAL A 88 -17.18 -1.61 3.28
#